data_AF-A0A1I6TXJ2-F1
#
_entry.id   AF-A0A1I6TXJ2-F1
#
_cell.length_a   1.000
_cell.length_b   1.000
_cell.length_c   1.000
_cell.angle_alpha   90.00
_cell.angle_beta   90.00
_cell.angle_gamma   90.00
#
_symmetry.space_group_name_H-M   'P 1'
#
loop_
_entity.id
_entity.type
_entity.pdbx_description
1 polymer ?
#
loop_
_entity_poly.entity_id
_entity_poly.type
_entity_poly.pdbx_seq_one_letter_code
_entity_poly.pdbx_strand_id
1 'polypeptide(L)'
;MKLGKIHIYMGTLMVLMMGFISSCKKVEHEIDDQIVSINEGTASAIQVGKTLRVGFISNNVRAFDFSIIKDGTILLTEGVSFAENEKIISKEFAIPNDASWVGEALLTVTYDAGGQRMEKTKAIVFQESNPEMFIVGGSIGAGWEPSLSIAMSLYDAESKTKFEIFEYIKASDGGFKFLPTNTGWDDAFGAGTTAGTLLQTGDAGNIEATEDGFYRVRMDAEGLTYELLKLNFGVIGNATPGGWDEDTDMTFDGGKGTYTWKVTMNLVPGELKFRANDDWAINFGGTAASLSQDGPNIVIDAAGTYAIELHLNPAGYSATITKQ
;
A
#
# COMPACT_ATOMS: atom_id res chain seq x y z
N MET A 1 106.24 -28.13 57.26
CA MET A 1 105.14 -29.10 57.48
C MET A 1 103.99 -28.75 56.52
N LYS A 2 103.16 -29.72 56.11
CA LYS A 2 102.13 -29.64 55.04
C LYS A 2 101.26 -28.36 55.10
N LEU A 3 101.16 -27.62 53.99
CA LEU A 3 100.05 -27.59 52.99
C LEU A 3 98.70 -27.08 53.54
N GLY A 4 97.91 -26.27 52.83
CA GLY A 4 98.01 -25.89 51.41
C GLY A 4 97.36 -24.54 51.05
N LYS A 5 97.68 -24.07 49.84
CA LYS A 5 97.20 -22.82 49.20
C LYS A 5 95.87 -23.07 48.47
N ILE A 6 95.19 -21.98 48.06
CA ILE A 6 94.73 -21.66 46.67
C ILE A 6 93.96 -20.32 46.77
N HIS A 7 94.45 -19.16 46.30
CA HIS A 7 94.70 -18.68 44.91
C HIS A 7 93.44 -18.10 44.21
N ILE A 8 93.48 -17.24 43.18
CA ILE A 8 94.34 -16.14 42.61
C ILE A 8 93.47 -15.59 41.43
N TYR A 9 93.29 -14.30 41.09
CA TYR A 9 93.80 -13.00 41.55
C TYR A 9 92.76 -11.87 41.29
N MET A 10 93.17 -10.60 41.39
CA MET A 10 92.43 -9.41 40.94
C MET A 10 93.03 -8.85 39.63
N GLY A 11 92.22 -8.34 38.69
CA GLY A 11 92.71 -7.87 37.38
C GLY A 11 91.75 -6.91 36.64
N THR A 12 92.18 -5.65 36.53
CA THR A 12 91.54 -4.46 35.96
C THR A 12 91.24 -4.52 34.45
N LEU A 13 90.15 -3.87 33.97
CA LEU A 13 90.20 -2.84 32.90
C LEU A 13 88.87 -2.04 32.79
N MET A 14 88.95 -0.81 32.26
CA MET A 14 87.85 0.18 32.14
C MET A 14 87.41 0.34 30.67
N VAL A 15 86.10 0.35 30.40
CA VAL A 15 85.53 0.76 29.08
C VAL A 15 84.22 1.54 29.28
N LEU A 16 84.07 2.59 28.46
CA LEU A 16 82.93 3.50 28.37
C LEU A 16 81.74 2.86 27.63
N MET A 17 80.50 3.05 28.09
CA MET A 17 79.30 2.68 27.30
C MET A 17 78.30 3.83 27.20
N MET A 18 77.90 4.15 25.96
CA MET A 18 76.78 5.04 25.64
C MET A 18 75.46 4.31 25.90
N GLY A 19 74.64 4.84 26.81
CA GLY A 19 73.25 4.40 26.98
C GLY A 19 72.32 5.19 26.04
N PHE A 20 71.72 4.50 25.08
CA PHE A 20 70.71 5.11 24.20
C PHE A 20 69.48 5.56 25.00
N ILE A 21 69.05 6.80 24.78
CA ILE A 21 67.76 7.29 25.27
C ILE A 21 66.68 6.66 24.36
N SER A 22 66.13 5.51 24.77
CA SER A 22 65.00 4.93 24.06
C SER A 22 63.76 5.77 24.29
N SER A 23 63.47 6.67 23.36
CA SER A 23 62.22 7.41 23.31
C SER A 23 61.06 6.43 23.26
N CYS A 24 60.21 6.44 24.29
CA CYS A 24 58.88 5.84 24.17
C CYS A 24 58.11 6.67 23.13
N LYS A 25 58.12 6.21 21.87
CA LYS A 25 57.12 6.65 20.89
C LYS A 25 55.75 6.37 21.50
N LYS A 26 55.04 7.43 21.90
CA LYS A 26 53.60 7.40 22.09
C LYS A 26 53.03 6.92 20.75
N VAL A 27 52.50 5.70 20.71
CA VAL A 27 51.75 5.23 19.54
C VAL A 27 50.40 5.90 19.64
N GLU A 28 50.27 7.06 18.99
CA GLU A 28 48.98 7.68 18.74
C GLU A 28 48.26 6.80 17.72
N HIS A 29 47.42 5.90 18.24
CA HIS A 29 46.39 5.23 17.47
C HIS A 29 45.25 6.22 17.18
N GLU A 30 45.55 7.29 16.44
CA GLU A 30 44.53 8.01 15.68
C GLU A 30 44.22 7.21 14.40
N ILE A 31 43.58 6.05 14.59
CA ILE A 31 42.59 5.62 13.60
C ILE A 31 41.36 6.44 13.95
N ASP A 32 41.14 7.54 13.25
CA ASP A 32 39.93 8.34 13.44
C ASP A 32 38.73 7.44 13.11
N ASP A 33 37.92 7.11 14.14
CA ASP A 33 37.11 5.90 14.16
C ASP A 33 36.17 5.85 12.95
N GLN A 34 36.44 4.91 12.06
CA GLN A 34 35.62 4.64 10.89
C GLN A 34 34.35 3.92 11.35
N ILE A 35 33.22 4.62 11.33
CA ILE A 35 31.93 4.08 11.73
C ILE A 35 30.83 4.54 10.78
N VAL A 36 29.91 3.62 10.47
CA VAL A 36 28.55 3.95 10.04
C VAL A 36 27.60 3.13 10.88
N SER A 37 26.51 3.74 11.34
CA SER A 37 25.40 3.06 11.98
C SER A 37 24.06 3.67 11.56
N ILE A 38 23.00 2.88 11.68
CA ILE A 38 21.62 3.34 11.49
C ILE A 38 21.20 4.08 12.77
N ASN A 39 20.68 5.30 12.63
CA ASN A 39 20.36 6.14 13.76
C ASN A 39 19.01 5.78 14.43
N GLU A 40 18.77 6.32 15.62
CA GLU A 40 17.54 6.08 16.38
C GLU A 40 16.27 6.57 15.66
N GLY A 41 16.36 7.69 14.93
CA GLY A 41 15.26 8.30 14.18
C GLY A 41 14.78 7.53 12.94
N THR A 42 15.48 6.47 12.52
CA THR A 42 14.97 5.53 11.52
C THR A 42 13.78 4.75 12.09
N ALA A 43 12.65 4.67 11.37
CA ALA A 43 11.47 3.96 11.85
C ALA A 43 11.74 2.47 12.18
N SER A 44 11.08 1.95 13.21
CA SER A 44 11.11 0.52 13.58
C SER A 44 10.01 -0.30 12.93
N ALA A 45 9.04 0.34 12.27
CA ALA A 45 8.04 -0.32 11.44
C ALA A 45 7.64 0.60 10.27
N ILE A 46 7.23 0.01 9.16
CA ILE A 46 6.69 0.72 7.99
C ILE A 46 5.77 -0.21 7.20
N GLN A 47 4.74 0.33 6.55
CA GLN A 47 3.95 -0.46 5.59
C GLN A 47 4.75 -0.70 4.29
N VAL A 48 4.55 -1.86 3.67
CA VAL A 48 5.02 -2.13 2.30
C VAL A 48 4.42 -1.11 1.31
N GLY A 49 5.12 -0.79 0.24
CA GLY A 49 4.71 0.26 -0.71
C GLY A 49 4.94 1.71 -0.25
N LYS A 50 5.54 1.95 0.93
CA LYS A 50 5.91 3.30 1.41
C LYS A 50 7.41 3.56 1.26
N THR A 51 7.81 4.83 1.22
CA THR A 51 9.22 5.23 1.23
C THR A 51 9.82 5.10 2.62
N LEU A 52 10.81 4.22 2.79
CA LEU A 52 11.58 4.10 4.02
C LEU A 52 12.72 5.13 4.04
N ARG A 53 12.61 6.12 4.92
CA ARG A 53 13.72 7.03 5.23
C ARG A 53 14.61 6.42 6.31
N VAL A 54 15.82 6.04 5.94
CA VAL A 54 16.86 5.54 6.85
C VAL A 54 17.79 6.69 7.20
N GLY A 55 17.95 6.97 8.48
CA GLY A 55 18.90 7.92 9.01
C GLY A 55 20.22 7.25 9.40
N PHE A 56 21.33 7.95 9.18
CA PHE A 56 22.68 7.42 9.43
C PHE A 56 23.47 8.30 10.41
N ILE A 57 24.41 7.68 11.11
CA ILE A 57 25.51 8.34 11.81
C ILE A 57 26.79 7.82 11.16
N SER A 58 27.62 8.70 10.61
CA SER A 58 28.88 8.34 9.94
C SER A 58 30.06 9.19 10.40
N ASN A 59 31.20 8.56 10.66
CA ASN A 59 32.51 9.19 10.86
C ASN A 59 33.56 8.45 10.01
N ASN A 60 34.38 9.18 9.25
CA ASN A 60 35.51 8.68 8.44
C ASN A 60 35.26 7.47 7.52
N VAL A 61 34.00 7.24 7.15
CA VAL A 61 33.59 6.33 6.09
C VAL A 61 33.05 7.16 4.94
N ARG A 62 33.33 6.75 3.69
CA ARG A 62 32.89 7.44 2.45
C ARG A 62 32.00 6.59 1.55
N ALA A 63 31.98 5.28 1.80
CA ALA A 63 31.08 4.35 1.15
C ALA A 63 30.71 3.20 2.10
N PHE A 64 29.51 2.67 1.96
CA PHE A 64 29.01 1.49 2.67
C PHE A 64 27.93 0.79 1.83
N ASP A 65 27.74 -0.51 2.03
CA ASP A 65 26.61 -1.23 1.49
C ASP A 65 25.45 -1.16 2.50
N PHE A 66 24.26 -0.74 2.05
CA PHE A 66 23.01 -0.86 2.79
C PHE A 66 22.21 -2.04 2.25
N SER A 67 21.65 -2.86 3.12
CA SER A 67 20.82 -4.00 2.74
C SER A 67 19.60 -4.15 3.64
N ILE A 68 18.53 -4.72 3.10
CA ILE A 68 17.35 -5.16 3.87
C ILE A 68 17.33 -6.68 3.81
N ILE A 69 17.39 -7.34 4.96
CA ILE A 69 17.52 -8.79 5.08
C ILE A 69 16.34 -9.35 5.88
N LYS A 70 15.61 -10.30 5.31
CA LYS A 70 14.47 -10.99 5.95
C LYS A 70 14.70 -12.49 5.87
N ASP A 71 14.59 -13.20 6.99
CA ASP A 71 14.76 -14.66 7.07
C ASP A 71 16.08 -15.16 6.44
N GLY A 72 17.15 -14.37 6.52
CA GLY A 72 18.46 -14.64 5.89
C GLY A 72 18.54 -14.35 4.38
N THR A 73 17.45 -13.92 3.75
CA THR A 73 17.38 -13.52 2.34
C THR A 73 17.56 -12.00 2.20
N ILE A 74 18.41 -11.57 1.28
CA ILE A 74 18.57 -10.15 0.93
C ILE A 74 17.38 -9.75 0.04
N LEU A 75 16.50 -8.88 0.55
CA LEU A 75 15.38 -8.31 -0.20
C LEU A 75 15.81 -7.10 -1.04
N LEU A 76 16.77 -6.31 -0.52
CA LEU A 76 17.35 -5.15 -1.20
C LEU A 76 18.81 -5.02 -0.80
N THR A 77 19.64 -4.57 -1.73
CA THR A 77 20.99 -4.09 -1.43
C THR A 77 21.34 -2.90 -2.32
N GLU A 78 21.98 -1.88 -1.75
CA GLU A 78 22.39 -0.68 -2.47
C GLU A 78 23.73 -0.15 -1.92
N GLY A 79 24.68 0.11 -2.80
CA GLY A 79 25.92 0.79 -2.46
C GLY A 79 25.68 2.29 -2.28
N VAL A 80 26.10 2.84 -1.14
CA VAL A 80 25.98 4.25 -0.80
C VAL A 80 27.37 4.87 -0.76
N SER A 81 27.59 5.98 -1.48
CA SER A 81 28.86 6.72 -1.50
C SER A 81 28.64 8.22 -1.54
N PHE A 82 29.51 9.00 -0.91
CA PHE A 82 29.41 10.47 -0.81
C PHE A 82 30.79 11.13 -0.84
N ALA A 83 30.84 12.44 -1.13
CA ALA A 83 32.10 13.15 -1.32
C ALA A 83 32.86 13.40 0.00
N GLU A 84 34.16 13.70 -0.11
CA GLU A 84 35.10 13.86 1.01
C GLU A 84 34.69 14.89 2.08
N ASN A 85 33.94 15.93 1.69
CA ASN A 85 33.46 16.99 2.59
C ASN A 85 31.95 16.87 2.90
N GLU A 86 31.29 15.80 2.46
CA GLU A 86 29.86 15.57 2.68
C GLU A 86 29.62 14.61 3.85
N LYS A 87 28.47 14.75 4.50
CA LYS A 87 27.97 13.79 5.49
C LYS A 87 26.61 13.30 5.07
N ILE A 88 26.42 11.99 5.07
CA ILE A 88 25.10 11.40 4.88
C ILE A 88 24.36 11.33 6.22
N ILE A 89 23.24 12.06 6.31
CA ILE A 89 22.37 12.07 7.50
C ILE A 89 21.13 11.18 7.33
N SER A 90 20.67 11.00 6.09
CA SER A 90 19.61 10.07 5.73
C SER A 90 19.59 9.77 4.24
N LYS A 91 19.01 8.63 3.86
CA LYS A 91 18.62 8.28 2.49
C LYS A 91 17.22 7.66 2.48
N GLU A 92 16.52 7.82 1.36
CA GLU A 92 15.20 7.24 1.14
C GLU A 92 15.29 6.03 0.21
N PHE A 93 14.55 4.98 0.56
CA PHE A 93 14.48 3.71 -0.16
C PHE A 93 13.01 3.40 -0.44
N ALA A 94 12.64 3.17 -1.69
CA ALA A 94 11.29 2.73 -2.03
C ALA A 94 11.11 1.27 -1.60
N ILE A 95 10.17 1.00 -0.69
CA ILE A 95 9.81 -0.37 -0.31
C ILE A 95 8.77 -0.87 -1.31
N PRO A 96 8.97 -2.00 -2.01
CA PRO A 96 7.96 -2.58 -2.89
C PRO A 96 6.64 -2.83 -2.15
N ASN A 97 5.52 -2.71 -2.84
CA ASN A 97 4.20 -3.07 -2.31
C ASN A 97 3.96 -4.58 -2.47
N ASP A 98 4.82 -5.39 -1.84
CA ASP A 98 4.86 -6.83 -1.98
C ASP A 98 4.63 -7.51 -0.62
N ALA A 99 3.64 -8.39 -0.55
CA ALA A 99 3.30 -9.15 0.66
C ALA A 99 4.45 -10.05 1.14
N SER A 100 5.38 -10.46 0.26
CA SER A 100 6.55 -11.27 0.63
C SER A 100 7.51 -10.56 1.62
N TRP A 101 7.48 -9.23 1.64
CA TRP A 101 8.28 -8.40 2.54
C TRP A 101 7.71 -8.33 3.95
N VAL A 102 6.40 -8.58 4.14
CA VAL A 102 5.70 -8.42 5.42
C VAL A 102 6.29 -9.34 6.49
N GLY A 103 6.57 -8.78 7.67
CA GLY A 103 7.20 -9.47 8.80
C GLY A 103 8.44 -8.73 9.34
N GLU A 104 9.19 -9.42 10.19
CA GLU A 104 10.43 -8.91 10.76
C GLU A 104 11.58 -8.94 9.74
N ALA A 105 12.41 -7.90 9.74
CA ALA A 105 13.60 -7.80 8.92
C ALA A 105 14.71 -7.01 9.64
N LEU A 106 15.92 -7.09 9.09
CA LEU A 106 17.09 -6.33 9.52
C LEU A 106 17.46 -5.33 8.43
N LEU A 107 17.46 -4.05 8.79
CA LEU A 107 18.19 -3.03 8.09
C LEU A 107 19.67 -3.21 8.44
N THR A 108 20.52 -3.41 7.45
CA THR A 108 21.93 -3.77 7.63
C THR A 108 22.81 -2.76 6.92
N VAL A 109 23.83 -2.26 7.59
CA VAL A 109 24.90 -1.45 7.01
C VAL A 109 26.21 -2.21 7.17
N THR A 110 26.94 -2.37 6.06
CA THR A 110 28.27 -2.98 6.08
C THR A 110 29.30 -2.10 5.39
N TYR A 111 30.50 -2.01 5.98
CA TYR A 111 31.55 -1.08 5.56
C TYR A 111 32.92 -1.59 6.01
N ASP A 112 33.99 -1.17 5.36
CA ASP A 112 35.34 -1.56 5.79
C ASP A 112 35.93 -0.52 6.76
N ALA A 113 36.50 -0.98 7.87
CA ALA A 113 37.19 -0.17 8.87
C ALA A 113 38.43 -0.89 9.39
N GLY A 114 39.59 -0.21 9.41
CA GLY A 114 40.82 -0.78 9.94
C GLY A 114 41.29 -2.08 9.24
N GLY A 115 40.84 -2.34 8.01
CA GLY A 115 41.10 -3.58 7.28
C GLY A 115 40.15 -4.74 7.60
N GLN A 116 39.05 -4.50 8.33
CA GLN A 116 38.00 -5.48 8.62
C GLN A 116 36.66 -5.02 8.04
N ARG A 117 35.87 -5.97 7.51
CA ARG A 117 34.46 -5.70 7.14
C ARG A 117 33.62 -5.67 8.41
N MET A 118 33.03 -4.52 8.68
CA MET A 118 32.13 -4.25 9.79
C MET A 118 30.67 -4.42 9.37
N GLU A 119 29.82 -4.76 10.32
CA GLU A 119 28.37 -4.86 10.15
C GLU A 119 27.65 -4.16 11.32
N LYS A 120 26.55 -3.45 11.01
CA LYS A 120 25.62 -2.86 11.98
C LYS A 120 24.20 -3.10 11.51
N THR A 121 23.35 -3.60 12.40
CA THR A 121 21.96 -3.96 12.12
C THR A 121 20.97 -3.14 12.94
N LYS A 122 19.81 -2.82 12.39
CA LYS A 122 18.62 -2.33 13.11
C LYS A 122 17.40 -3.14 12.69
N ALA A 123 16.62 -3.63 13.65
CA ALA A 123 15.38 -4.34 13.36
C ALA A 123 14.32 -3.37 12.79
N ILE A 124 13.54 -3.86 11.83
CA ILE A 124 12.35 -3.22 11.29
C ILE A 124 11.23 -4.26 11.11
N VAL A 125 9.98 -3.84 11.23
CA VAL A 125 8.80 -4.65 10.88
C VAL A 125 8.13 -4.05 9.65
N PHE A 126 8.09 -4.81 8.56
CA PHE A 126 7.27 -4.47 7.40
C PHE A 126 5.83 -4.93 7.66
N GLN A 127 4.90 -3.99 7.57
CA GLN A 127 3.47 -4.21 7.79
C GLN A 127 2.73 -4.30 6.46
N GLU A 128 1.59 -4.98 6.45
CA GLU A 128 0.73 -4.99 5.27
C GLU A 128 0.23 -3.58 4.93
N SER A 129 0.20 -3.27 3.64
CA SER A 129 -0.46 -2.08 3.11
C SER A 129 -1.96 -2.31 3.05
N ASN A 130 -2.71 -1.50 3.81
CA ASN A 130 -4.15 -1.33 3.66
C ASN A 130 -4.38 0.05 3.01
N PRO A 131 -4.28 0.15 1.68
CA PRO A 131 -4.44 1.41 0.98
C PRO A 131 -5.91 1.79 0.94
N GLU A 132 -6.21 3.06 1.19
CA GLU A 132 -7.55 3.61 1.14
C GLU A 132 -7.67 4.57 -0.04
N MET A 133 -8.88 4.64 -0.61
CA MET A 133 -9.26 5.63 -1.61
C MET A 133 -10.70 6.03 -1.33
N PHE A 134 -11.00 7.32 -1.42
CA PHE A 134 -12.33 7.86 -1.17
C PHE A 134 -12.83 8.62 -2.40
N ILE A 135 -14.13 8.57 -2.68
CA ILE A 135 -14.76 9.42 -3.70
C ILE A 135 -15.48 10.59 -3.02
N VAL A 136 -15.32 11.80 -3.59
CA VAL A 136 -15.89 13.05 -3.08
C VAL A 136 -16.37 13.90 -4.25
N GLY A 137 -17.48 14.61 -4.14
CA GLY A 137 -17.96 15.44 -5.24
C GLY A 137 -19.39 15.95 -5.12
N GLY A 138 -19.65 17.08 -5.77
CA GLY A 138 -20.99 17.65 -5.89
C GLY A 138 -21.96 16.75 -6.65
N SER A 139 -21.46 15.90 -7.56
CA SER A 139 -22.27 14.96 -8.33
C SER A 139 -22.75 13.71 -7.57
N ILE A 140 -22.20 13.43 -6.39
CA ILE A 140 -22.48 12.23 -5.58
C ILE A 140 -23.02 12.57 -4.17
N GLY A 141 -23.33 11.57 -3.34
CA GLY A 141 -23.91 11.76 -2.01
C GLY A 141 -23.05 12.58 -1.03
N ALA A 142 -21.72 12.51 -1.15
CA ALA A 142 -20.75 13.15 -0.24
C ALA A 142 -20.74 14.69 -0.30
N GLY A 143 -21.05 15.28 -1.46
CA GLY A 143 -20.74 16.69 -1.72
C GLY A 143 -19.21 16.93 -1.75
N TRP A 144 -18.79 18.20 -1.63
CA TRP A 144 -17.38 18.62 -1.67
C TRP A 144 -16.69 18.63 -0.28
N GLU A 145 -17.12 17.76 0.63
CA GLU A 145 -16.61 17.69 2.01
C GLU A 145 -15.77 16.40 2.20
N PRO A 146 -14.43 16.49 2.34
CA PRO A 146 -13.56 15.32 2.51
C PRO A 146 -13.99 14.41 3.67
N SER A 147 -14.46 14.96 4.79
CA SER A 147 -14.90 14.16 5.95
C SER A 147 -16.20 13.38 5.72
N LEU A 148 -16.92 13.68 4.63
CA LEU A 148 -18.11 12.95 4.15
C LEU A 148 -17.83 12.12 2.88
N SER A 149 -16.57 12.06 2.43
CA SER A 149 -16.17 11.24 1.30
C SER A 149 -16.40 9.75 1.55
N ILE A 150 -16.75 9.01 0.50
CA ILE A 150 -17.20 7.63 0.60
C ILE A 150 -16.02 6.71 0.25
N ALA A 151 -15.70 5.77 1.13
CA ALA A 151 -14.63 4.80 0.90
C ALA A 151 -14.93 3.89 -0.28
N MET A 152 -13.95 3.70 -1.15
CA MET A 152 -13.98 2.76 -2.26
C MET A 152 -13.40 1.41 -1.84
N SER A 153 -13.84 0.32 -2.47
CA SER A 153 -13.29 -1.02 -2.25
C SER A 153 -12.20 -1.34 -3.28
N LEU A 154 -11.25 -2.21 -2.95
CA LEU A 154 -10.35 -2.79 -3.97
C LEU A 154 -11.16 -3.73 -4.86
N TYR A 155 -11.06 -3.60 -6.20
CA TYR A 155 -11.82 -4.47 -7.14
C TYR A 155 -11.05 -5.70 -7.64
N ASP A 156 -9.75 -5.71 -7.35
CA ASP A 156 -8.78 -6.74 -7.70
C ASP A 156 -8.11 -7.08 -6.36
N ALA A 157 -8.35 -8.29 -5.83
CA ALA A 157 -8.05 -8.64 -4.44
C ALA A 157 -6.54 -8.69 -4.16
N GLU A 158 -5.77 -8.96 -5.20
CA GLU A 158 -4.30 -8.92 -5.21
C GLU A 158 -3.77 -7.49 -5.44
N SER A 159 -4.57 -6.58 -6.01
CA SER A 159 -4.19 -5.18 -6.19
C SER A 159 -4.24 -4.38 -4.89
N LYS A 160 -3.44 -3.31 -4.87
CA LYS A 160 -3.36 -2.32 -3.81
C LYS A 160 -3.48 -0.89 -4.35
N THR A 161 -3.87 -0.74 -5.63
CA THR A 161 -3.89 0.53 -6.38
C THR A 161 -5.19 0.72 -7.17
N LYS A 162 -6.05 -0.29 -7.23
CA LYS A 162 -7.24 -0.36 -8.08
C LYS A 162 -8.53 -0.40 -7.27
N PHE A 163 -9.32 0.66 -7.36
CA PHE A 163 -10.49 0.87 -6.50
C PHE A 163 -11.78 0.97 -7.31
N GLU A 164 -12.89 0.53 -6.71
CA GLU A 164 -14.24 0.56 -7.27
C GLU A 164 -15.26 1.04 -6.25
N ILE A 165 -16.30 1.71 -6.76
CA ILE A 165 -17.55 1.97 -6.04
C ILE A 165 -18.72 2.01 -7.02
N PHE A 166 -19.93 1.73 -6.53
CA PHE A 166 -21.17 1.97 -7.25
C PHE A 166 -21.84 3.24 -6.71
N GLU A 167 -22.12 4.20 -7.59
CA GLU A 167 -22.57 5.55 -7.20
C GLU A 167 -23.63 6.08 -8.18
N TYR A 168 -24.58 6.87 -7.66
CA TYR A 168 -25.41 7.71 -8.52
C TYR A 168 -24.68 9.02 -8.82
N ILE A 169 -24.42 9.29 -10.09
CA ILE A 169 -23.73 10.49 -10.54
C ILE A 169 -24.74 11.39 -11.25
N LYS A 170 -24.88 12.62 -10.74
CA LYS A 170 -25.65 13.69 -11.37
C LYS A 170 -24.73 14.56 -12.23
N ALA A 171 -24.91 14.54 -13.55
CA ALA A 171 -24.03 15.20 -14.51
C ALA A 171 -23.95 16.72 -14.29
N SER A 172 -25.06 17.35 -13.90
CA SER A 172 -25.12 18.81 -13.74
C SER A 172 -24.42 19.39 -12.51
N ASP A 173 -23.97 18.56 -11.57
CA ASP A 173 -23.63 19.01 -10.21
C ASP A 173 -22.12 19.12 -9.95
N GLY A 174 -21.35 19.40 -11.01
CA GLY A 174 -19.96 19.85 -10.95
C GLY A 174 -18.91 18.76 -10.80
N GLY A 175 -19.28 17.49 -10.97
CA GLY A 175 -18.38 16.35 -10.97
C GLY A 175 -17.96 15.84 -9.59
N PHE A 176 -16.87 15.07 -9.59
CA PHE A 176 -16.26 14.44 -8.42
C PHE A 176 -14.73 14.32 -8.57
N LYS A 177 -14.05 13.89 -7.51
CA LYS A 177 -12.61 13.59 -7.40
C LYS A 177 -12.41 12.35 -6.53
N PHE A 178 -11.20 11.82 -6.52
CA PHE A 178 -10.77 10.81 -5.55
C PHE A 178 -9.74 11.38 -4.57
N LEU A 179 -9.77 10.93 -3.31
CA LEU A 179 -8.86 11.35 -2.24
C LEU A 179 -8.09 10.15 -1.68
N PRO A 180 -6.76 10.26 -1.47
CA PRO A 180 -5.99 9.28 -0.71
C PRO A 180 -6.34 9.25 0.79
N THR A 181 -6.97 10.30 1.32
CA THR A 181 -7.43 10.40 2.72
C THR A 181 -8.76 11.14 2.79
N ASN A 182 -9.61 10.82 3.76
CA ASN A 182 -10.85 11.57 4.02
C ASN A 182 -10.63 12.86 4.85
N THR A 183 -9.40 13.37 4.94
CA THR A 183 -9.04 14.51 5.81
C THR A 183 -8.68 15.79 5.07
N GLY A 184 -8.53 15.76 3.74
CA GLY A 184 -8.08 16.92 2.97
C GLY A 184 -8.00 16.67 1.47
N TRP A 185 -7.34 17.58 0.76
CA TRP A 185 -7.19 17.57 -0.71
C TRP A 185 -5.76 17.27 -1.17
N ASP A 186 -4.85 17.00 -0.23
CA ASP A 186 -3.45 16.68 -0.52
C ASP A 186 -3.39 15.38 -1.35
N ASP A 187 -2.61 15.42 -2.44
CA ASP A 187 -2.44 14.33 -3.41
C ASP A 187 -3.75 13.76 -4.01
N ALA A 188 -4.83 14.56 -4.03
CA ALA A 188 -6.10 14.20 -4.67
C ALA A 188 -5.95 13.90 -6.17
N PHE A 189 -6.78 12.98 -6.66
CA PHE A 189 -6.87 12.64 -8.09
C PHE A 189 -8.10 13.32 -8.70
N GLY A 190 -7.88 14.02 -9.80
CA GLY A 190 -8.94 14.59 -10.64
C GLY A 190 -8.77 14.20 -12.10
N ALA A 191 -9.54 14.83 -12.98
CA ALA A 191 -9.49 14.59 -14.41
C ALA A 191 -8.11 14.95 -15.00
N GLY A 192 -7.55 14.02 -15.78
CA GLY A 192 -6.37 14.23 -16.61
C GLY A 192 -6.69 14.96 -17.91
N THR A 193 -5.70 15.08 -18.79
CA THR A 193 -5.82 15.83 -20.06
C THR A 193 -6.65 15.10 -21.13
N THR A 194 -6.90 13.80 -20.94
CA THR A 194 -7.69 12.96 -21.84
C THR A 194 -8.79 12.26 -21.04
N ALA A 195 -9.98 12.06 -21.63
CA ALA A 195 -11.06 11.33 -20.99
C ALA A 195 -10.59 9.92 -20.54
N GLY A 196 -10.97 9.50 -19.34
CA GLY A 196 -10.52 8.24 -18.72
C GLY A 196 -9.10 8.27 -18.13
N THR A 197 -8.37 9.40 -18.18
CA THR A 197 -7.07 9.58 -17.50
C THR A 197 -7.21 10.42 -16.23
N LEU A 198 -6.31 10.21 -15.28
CA LEU A 198 -6.23 10.95 -14.02
C LEU A 198 -5.02 11.87 -13.97
N LEU A 199 -5.15 12.93 -13.17
CA LEU A 199 -4.03 13.76 -12.73
C LEU A 199 -4.02 13.80 -11.20
N GLN A 200 -2.90 13.43 -10.59
CA GLN A 200 -2.71 13.47 -9.15
C GLN A 200 -2.13 14.83 -8.74
N THR A 201 -3.01 15.77 -8.36
CA THR A 201 -2.70 17.05 -7.73
C THR A 201 -3.99 17.68 -7.23
N GLY A 202 -3.94 18.43 -6.12
CA GLY A 202 -5.11 19.12 -5.56
C GLY A 202 -5.84 20.00 -6.59
N ASP A 203 -5.08 20.63 -7.49
CA ASP A 203 -5.56 21.52 -8.56
C ASP A 203 -6.11 20.80 -9.80
N ALA A 204 -6.16 19.46 -9.83
CA ALA A 204 -6.70 18.72 -10.97
C ALA A 204 -8.17 19.08 -11.26
N GLY A 205 -8.63 18.88 -12.50
CA GLY A 205 -10.03 19.11 -12.86
C GLY A 205 -10.97 18.14 -12.15
N ASN A 206 -12.27 18.44 -12.16
CA ASN A 206 -13.28 17.49 -11.69
C ASN A 206 -13.56 16.44 -12.77
N ILE A 207 -13.85 15.21 -12.34
CA ILE A 207 -14.31 14.13 -13.22
C ILE A 207 -15.83 14.27 -13.34
N GLU A 208 -16.34 14.31 -14.57
CA GLU A 208 -17.76 14.54 -14.87
C GLU A 208 -18.32 13.36 -15.68
N ALA A 209 -19.56 12.95 -15.36
CA ALA A 209 -20.35 12.06 -16.21
C ALA A 209 -21.15 12.88 -17.22
N THR A 210 -21.36 12.36 -18.43
CA THR A 210 -22.11 13.05 -19.48
C THR A 210 -23.62 13.05 -19.27
N GLU A 211 -24.13 12.14 -18.44
CA GLU A 211 -25.55 11.95 -18.17
C GLU A 211 -25.79 11.61 -16.70
N ASP A 212 -26.99 11.90 -16.22
CA ASP A 212 -27.49 11.37 -14.95
C ASP A 212 -27.64 9.85 -15.04
N GLY A 213 -27.24 9.15 -13.97
CA GLY A 213 -27.42 7.70 -13.88
C GLY A 213 -26.69 7.05 -12.71
N PHE A 214 -26.90 5.74 -12.57
CA PHE A 214 -26.14 4.90 -11.66
C PHE A 214 -24.94 4.29 -12.41
N TYR A 215 -23.76 4.35 -11.80
CA TYR A 215 -22.49 4.00 -12.43
C TYR A 215 -21.69 3.04 -11.55
N ARG A 216 -20.97 2.13 -12.19
CA ARG A 216 -19.73 1.58 -11.62
C ARG A 216 -18.61 2.56 -11.93
N VAL A 217 -17.95 3.04 -10.88
CA VAL A 217 -16.79 3.93 -10.96
C VAL A 217 -15.57 3.10 -10.60
N ARG A 218 -14.60 2.97 -11.51
CA ARG A 218 -13.28 2.39 -11.21
C ARG A 218 -12.20 3.43 -11.34
N MET A 219 -11.14 3.29 -10.55
CA MET A 219 -9.91 4.04 -10.74
C MET A 219 -8.67 3.15 -10.51
N ASP A 220 -7.59 3.46 -11.21
CA ASP A 220 -6.26 2.87 -11.05
C ASP A 220 -5.29 4.00 -10.71
N ALA A 221 -4.82 4.01 -9.46
CA ALA A 221 -3.92 5.03 -8.93
C ALA A 221 -2.50 4.95 -9.49
N GLU A 222 -2.08 3.78 -9.99
CA GLU A 222 -0.75 3.55 -10.57
C GLU A 222 -0.78 3.76 -12.09
N GLY A 223 -1.79 3.22 -12.76
CA GLY A 223 -2.04 3.44 -14.18
C GLY A 223 -2.54 4.85 -14.53
N LEU A 224 -2.95 5.64 -13.53
CA LEU A 224 -3.56 6.98 -13.67
C LEU A 224 -4.75 6.98 -14.64
N THR A 225 -5.68 6.04 -14.45
CA THR A 225 -6.89 5.92 -15.27
C THR A 225 -8.16 5.77 -14.43
N TYR A 226 -9.30 6.08 -15.02
CA TYR A 226 -10.62 5.84 -14.44
C TYR A 226 -11.62 5.34 -15.50
N GLU A 227 -12.63 4.59 -15.05
CA GLU A 227 -13.72 4.07 -15.87
C GLU A 227 -15.05 4.52 -15.26
N LEU A 228 -15.97 4.99 -16.12
CA LEU A 228 -17.37 5.23 -15.78
C LEU A 228 -18.25 4.33 -16.65
N LEU A 229 -18.75 3.24 -16.07
CA LEU A 229 -19.70 2.34 -16.72
C LEU A 229 -21.10 2.62 -16.19
N LYS A 230 -21.98 3.18 -17.04
CA LYS A 230 -23.40 3.37 -16.71
C LYS A 230 -24.07 2.00 -16.62
N LEU A 231 -24.97 1.84 -15.65
CA LEU A 231 -25.62 0.57 -15.34
C LEU A 231 -27.14 0.69 -15.49
N ASN A 232 -27.73 -0.31 -16.13
CA ASN A 232 -29.11 -0.77 -15.94
C ASN A 232 -29.06 -2.13 -15.25
N PHE A 233 -30.03 -2.45 -14.38
CA PHE A 233 -30.12 -3.76 -13.71
C PHE A 233 -31.39 -4.49 -14.07
N GLY A 234 -31.26 -5.80 -14.27
CA GLY A 234 -32.36 -6.73 -14.47
C GLY A 234 -32.36 -7.87 -13.45
N VAL A 235 -33.47 -8.60 -13.39
CA VAL A 235 -33.61 -9.87 -12.66
C VAL A 235 -33.67 -11.01 -13.66
N ILE A 236 -32.77 -11.98 -13.54
CA ILE A 236 -32.61 -13.12 -14.45
C ILE A 236 -32.68 -14.45 -13.69
N GLY A 237 -33.25 -15.49 -14.27
CA GLY A 237 -33.21 -16.85 -13.74
C GLY A 237 -34.45 -17.68 -14.07
N ASN A 238 -34.41 -18.99 -13.85
CA ASN A 238 -35.57 -19.87 -14.12
C ASN A 238 -36.78 -19.64 -13.20
N ALA A 239 -36.66 -18.78 -12.17
CA ALA A 239 -37.82 -18.23 -11.46
C ALA A 239 -38.54 -17.08 -12.20
N THR A 240 -37.91 -16.46 -13.20
CA THR A 240 -38.41 -15.29 -13.94
C THR A 240 -39.14 -15.68 -15.25
N PRO A 241 -39.90 -14.77 -15.89
CA PRO A 241 -40.56 -15.05 -17.17
C PRO A 241 -39.60 -15.38 -18.34
N GLY A 242 -38.40 -14.79 -18.35
CA GLY A 242 -37.39 -14.96 -19.41
C GLY A 242 -36.38 -16.09 -19.16
N GLY A 243 -36.45 -16.76 -18.01
CA GLY A 243 -35.50 -17.81 -17.66
C GLY A 243 -34.07 -17.27 -17.51
N TRP A 244 -33.10 -18.04 -18.02
CA TRP A 244 -31.69 -17.61 -18.11
C TRP A 244 -31.34 -16.98 -19.46
N ASP A 245 -32.34 -16.72 -20.33
CA ASP A 245 -32.15 -16.20 -21.68
C ASP A 245 -32.37 -14.68 -21.77
N GLU A 246 -33.24 -14.11 -20.92
CA GLU A 246 -33.65 -12.70 -20.94
C GLU A 246 -33.86 -12.15 -19.52
N ASP A 247 -33.36 -10.92 -19.27
CA ASP A 247 -33.54 -10.21 -18.01
C ASP A 247 -34.94 -9.58 -17.92
N THR A 248 -35.50 -9.50 -16.72
CA THR A 248 -36.61 -8.59 -16.44
C THR A 248 -36.06 -7.27 -15.90
N ASP A 249 -36.09 -6.22 -16.71
CA ASP A 249 -35.61 -4.87 -16.36
C ASP A 249 -36.16 -4.36 -15.01
N MET A 250 -35.28 -3.78 -14.20
CA MET A 250 -35.63 -3.03 -12.99
C MET A 250 -35.64 -1.53 -13.28
N THR A 251 -36.47 -0.78 -12.55
CA THR A 251 -36.45 0.70 -12.58
C THR A 251 -35.60 1.22 -11.42
N PHE A 252 -34.66 2.13 -11.69
CA PHE A 252 -33.95 2.84 -10.63
C PHE A 252 -34.89 3.81 -9.90
N ASP A 253 -35.02 3.65 -8.58
CA ASP A 253 -35.83 4.49 -7.68
C ASP A 253 -34.89 5.07 -6.60
N GLY A 254 -34.10 6.06 -7.00
CA GLY A 254 -32.98 6.55 -6.21
C GLY A 254 -32.36 7.85 -6.71
N GLY A 255 -31.17 8.14 -6.20
CA GLY A 255 -30.40 9.35 -6.48
C GLY A 255 -29.12 9.36 -5.66
N LYS A 256 -28.49 10.53 -5.48
CA LYS A 256 -27.29 10.67 -4.63
C LYS A 256 -27.57 10.17 -3.21
N GLY A 257 -26.76 9.22 -2.71
CA GLY A 257 -26.96 8.59 -1.41
C GLY A 257 -28.18 7.66 -1.29
N THR A 258 -28.82 7.24 -2.38
CA THR A 258 -29.95 6.29 -2.36
C THR A 258 -29.92 5.41 -3.60
N TYR A 259 -29.47 4.16 -3.43
CA TYR A 259 -29.06 3.30 -4.56
C TYR A 259 -29.97 2.08 -4.70
N THR A 260 -31.27 2.33 -4.91
CA THR A 260 -32.30 1.28 -4.98
C THR A 260 -32.83 1.09 -6.39
N TRP A 261 -32.92 -0.16 -6.83
CA TRP A 261 -33.60 -0.61 -8.05
C TRP A 261 -34.84 -1.40 -7.68
N LYS A 262 -35.91 -1.32 -8.46
CA LYS A 262 -37.21 -1.95 -8.15
C LYS A 262 -37.85 -2.62 -9.35
N VAL A 263 -38.48 -3.75 -9.12
CA VAL A 263 -39.39 -4.40 -10.08
C VAL A 263 -40.54 -5.07 -9.34
N THR A 264 -41.71 -5.16 -9.97
CA THR A 264 -42.79 -6.05 -9.54
C THR A 264 -43.07 -7.04 -10.65
N MET A 265 -42.93 -8.34 -10.37
CA MET A 265 -43.01 -9.40 -11.37
C MET A 265 -43.63 -10.67 -10.81
N ASN A 266 -44.12 -11.53 -11.69
CA ASN A 266 -44.52 -12.88 -11.32
C ASN A 266 -43.31 -13.80 -11.34
N LEU A 267 -43.13 -14.54 -10.24
CA LEU A 267 -42.11 -15.57 -10.10
C LEU A 267 -42.76 -16.95 -10.02
N VAL A 268 -41.98 -17.98 -10.39
CA VAL A 268 -42.26 -19.41 -10.19
C VAL A 268 -41.19 -20.04 -9.28
N PRO A 269 -41.40 -21.26 -8.74
CA PRO A 269 -40.36 -21.95 -7.99
C PRO A 269 -39.12 -22.19 -8.85
N GLY A 270 -37.96 -21.77 -8.37
CA GLY A 270 -36.73 -21.74 -9.15
C GLY A 270 -35.67 -20.87 -8.51
N GLU A 271 -34.78 -20.32 -9.33
CA GLU A 271 -33.63 -19.52 -8.93
C GLU A 271 -33.59 -18.19 -9.71
N LEU A 272 -32.98 -17.16 -9.11
CA LEU A 272 -32.68 -15.88 -9.76
C LEU A 272 -31.35 -15.26 -9.33
N LYS A 273 -30.89 -14.27 -10.11
CA LYS A 273 -29.82 -13.32 -9.78
C LYS A 273 -30.23 -11.91 -10.23
N PHE A 274 -29.49 -10.92 -9.76
CA PHE A 274 -29.47 -9.59 -10.36
C PHE A 274 -28.31 -9.51 -11.35
N ARG A 275 -28.50 -8.88 -12.50
CA ARG A 275 -27.48 -8.75 -13.55
C ARG A 275 -27.51 -7.34 -14.13
N ALA A 276 -26.35 -6.79 -14.50
CA ALA A 276 -26.28 -5.46 -15.09
C ALA A 276 -26.06 -5.51 -16.60
N ASN A 277 -26.70 -4.60 -17.34
CA ASN A 277 -26.49 -4.38 -18.78
C ASN A 277 -26.60 -5.67 -19.64
N ASP A 278 -27.47 -6.60 -19.27
CA ASP A 278 -27.65 -7.91 -19.91
C ASP A 278 -26.37 -8.77 -20.02
N ASP A 279 -25.34 -8.46 -19.23
CA ASP A 279 -24.01 -9.05 -19.32
C ASP A 279 -23.57 -9.64 -17.96
N TRP A 280 -22.80 -10.74 -18.02
CA TRP A 280 -22.40 -11.47 -16.82
C TRP A 280 -21.27 -10.79 -16.03
N ALA A 281 -20.59 -9.77 -16.56
CA ALA A 281 -19.48 -9.10 -15.89
C ALA A 281 -19.85 -8.42 -14.56
N ILE A 282 -21.12 -8.05 -14.35
CA ILE A 282 -21.64 -7.54 -13.07
C ILE A 282 -22.93 -8.29 -12.77
N ASN A 283 -22.87 -9.21 -11.82
CA ASN A 283 -24.04 -9.96 -11.39
C ASN A 283 -23.96 -10.25 -9.89
N PHE A 284 -25.10 -10.19 -9.21
CA PHE A 284 -25.19 -10.33 -7.76
C PHE A 284 -26.09 -11.51 -7.37
N GLY A 285 -25.57 -12.31 -6.44
CA GLY A 285 -26.26 -13.44 -5.80
C GLY A 285 -25.80 -13.55 -4.35
N GLY A 286 -26.28 -14.58 -3.63
CA GLY A 286 -26.02 -14.78 -2.21
C GLY A 286 -27.31 -14.97 -1.43
N THR A 287 -27.41 -14.30 -0.29
CA THR A 287 -28.67 -14.20 0.46
C THR A 287 -29.30 -12.85 0.20
N ALA A 288 -30.63 -12.73 0.33
CA ALA A 288 -31.28 -11.41 0.20
C ALA A 288 -30.68 -10.36 1.17
N ALA A 289 -30.28 -10.76 2.38
CA ALA A 289 -29.65 -9.86 3.35
C ALA A 289 -28.17 -9.51 3.05
N SER A 290 -27.49 -10.27 2.19
CA SER A 290 -26.08 -10.09 1.86
C SER A 290 -25.79 -10.71 0.50
N LEU A 291 -25.63 -9.83 -0.49
CA LEU A 291 -25.29 -10.16 -1.86
C LEU A 291 -23.79 -9.91 -2.11
N SER A 292 -23.24 -10.69 -3.03
CA SER A 292 -21.86 -10.58 -3.51
C SER A 292 -21.81 -10.68 -5.03
N GLN A 293 -20.82 -10.01 -5.63
CA GLN A 293 -20.44 -10.23 -7.04
C GLN A 293 -20.22 -11.73 -7.27
N ASP A 294 -20.79 -12.27 -8.34
CA ASP A 294 -20.74 -13.70 -8.71
C ASP A 294 -21.27 -14.69 -7.64
N GLY A 295 -21.97 -14.19 -6.61
CA GLY A 295 -22.54 -15.01 -5.53
C GLY A 295 -23.52 -16.09 -6.01
N PRO A 296 -23.86 -17.10 -5.18
CA PRO A 296 -24.77 -18.17 -5.58
C PRO A 296 -26.18 -17.66 -5.92
N ASN A 297 -26.95 -18.42 -6.69
CA ASN A 297 -28.31 -18.02 -7.07
C ASN A 297 -29.24 -17.93 -5.85
N ILE A 298 -30.22 -17.03 -5.91
CA ILE A 298 -31.24 -16.83 -4.88
C ILE A 298 -32.42 -17.73 -5.20
N VAL A 299 -32.80 -18.61 -4.27
CA VAL A 299 -33.92 -19.55 -4.43
C VAL A 299 -35.26 -18.88 -4.15
N ILE A 300 -36.26 -19.21 -4.96
CA ILE A 300 -37.66 -18.83 -4.81
C ILE A 300 -38.48 -20.11 -4.66
N ASP A 301 -39.16 -20.29 -3.52
CA ASP A 301 -39.86 -21.56 -3.22
C ASP A 301 -41.30 -21.62 -3.75
N ALA A 302 -41.95 -20.48 -4.01
CA ALA A 302 -43.39 -20.41 -4.23
C ALA A 302 -43.78 -19.44 -5.34
N ALA A 303 -44.63 -19.89 -6.28
CA ALA A 303 -45.17 -19.03 -7.32
C ALA A 303 -46.00 -17.86 -6.74
N GLY A 304 -45.93 -16.69 -7.38
CA GLY A 304 -46.79 -15.53 -7.08
C GLY A 304 -46.21 -14.22 -7.61
N THR A 305 -46.87 -13.11 -7.30
CA THR A 305 -46.37 -11.76 -7.60
C THR A 305 -45.45 -11.30 -6.46
N TYR A 306 -44.29 -10.76 -6.81
CA TYR A 306 -43.29 -10.28 -5.87
C TYR A 306 -42.94 -8.82 -6.17
N ALA A 307 -42.84 -8.00 -5.13
CA ALA A 307 -42.07 -6.75 -5.15
C ALA A 307 -40.62 -7.09 -4.81
N ILE A 308 -39.71 -6.72 -5.69
CA ILE A 308 -38.27 -6.92 -5.55
C ILE A 308 -37.59 -5.56 -5.52
N GLU A 309 -36.77 -5.32 -4.50
CA GLU A 309 -35.87 -4.17 -4.41
C GLU A 309 -34.42 -4.68 -4.33
N LEU A 310 -33.50 -4.07 -5.06
CA LEU A 310 -32.05 -4.29 -4.98
C LEU A 310 -31.40 -3.01 -4.47
N HIS A 311 -30.58 -3.10 -3.42
CA HIS A 311 -29.89 -1.99 -2.79
C HIS A 311 -28.38 -2.15 -2.94
N LEU A 312 -27.74 -1.23 -3.65
CA LEU A 312 -26.30 -1.25 -3.95
C LEU A 312 -25.55 -0.20 -3.13
N ASN A 313 -25.72 -0.25 -1.80
CA ASN A 313 -25.08 0.72 -0.89
C ASN A 313 -23.56 0.49 -0.81
N PRO A 314 -22.72 1.52 -0.61
CA PRO A 314 -21.27 1.36 -0.50
C PRO A 314 -20.84 0.47 0.69
N ALA A 315 -21.66 0.43 1.75
CA ALA A 315 -21.45 -0.42 2.92
C ALA A 315 -21.80 -1.91 2.70
N GLY A 316 -22.39 -2.27 1.55
CA GLY A 316 -22.77 -3.64 1.22
C GLY A 316 -24.07 -3.74 0.42
N TYR A 317 -24.21 -4.83 -0.34
CA TYR A 317 -25.32 -5.06 -1.26
C TYR A 317 -26.35 -6.01 -0.65
N SER A 318 -27.62 -5.70 -0.84
CA SER A 318 -28.76 -6.49 -0.34
C SER A 318 -29.96 -6.37 -1.26
N ALA A 319 -30.95 -7.22 -1.07
CA ALA A 319 -32.23 -7.17 -1.74
C ALA A 319 -33.40 -7.46 -0.79
N THR A 320 -34.55 -6.90 -1.10
CA THR A 320 -35.84 -7.22 -0.49
C THR A 320 -36.68 -7.97 -1.52
N ILE A 321 -37.12 -9.20 -1.22
CA ILE A 321 -37.93 -10.03 -2.11
C ILE A 321 -39.22 -10.38 -1.38
N THR A 322 -40.27 -9.58 -1.60
CA THR A 322 -41.53 -9.65 -0.83
C THR A 322 -42.67 -10.13 -1.72
N LYS A 323 -43.27 -11.26 -1.34
CA LYS A 323 -44.50 -11.75 -1.97
C LYS A 323 -45.69 -10.84 -1.62
N GLN A 324 -46.49 -10.48 -2.62
CA GLN A 324 -47.72 -9.68 -2.46
C GLN A 324 -48.94 -10.56 -2.14
#